data_AF-A0A8H7V2B2-F1
#
_entry.id   AF-A0A8H7V2B2-F1
#
_cell.length_a   1.000
_cell.length_b   1.000
_cell.length_c   1.000
_cell.angle_alpha   90.00
_cell.angle_beta   90.00
_cell.angle_gamma   90.00
#
_symmetry.space_group_name_H-M   'P 1'
#
loop_
_entity.id
_entity.type
_entity.pdbx_description
1 polymer ?
#
loop_
_entity_poly.entity_id
_entity_poly.type
_entity_poly.pdbx_seq_one_letter_code
_entity_poly.pdbx_strand_id
1 'polypeptide(L)'
;MANNFVSVSSKASDPLYERDLQNPLIHNKLDNVDGNTQDFFEYVYSTEENLCIVATDFTGITTRPTDIIKLLNTNTSIKKVAIETFHTSNDVWAYDSEPIIADSKLLGDIFLDGLLIVSYATSVYFHVIQ
;
A
#
# COMPACT_ATOMS: atom_id res chain seq x y z
N MET A 1 -1.45 -17.49 2.11
CA MET A 1 -2.16 -17.10 0.87
C MET A 1 -2.05 -15.59 0.78
N ALA A 2 -1.98 -14.99 -0.41
CA ALA A 2 -1.80 -13.56 -0.50
C ALA A 2 -3.12 -12.86 -0.84
N ASN A 3 -3.40 -11.75 -0.15
CA ASN A 3 -4.61 -10.95 -0.37
C ASN A 3 -4.28 -9.71 -1.21
N ASN A 4 -5.02 -9.49 -2.27
CA ASN A 4 -4.86 -8.40 -3.23
C ASN A 4 -5.92 -7.33 -3.01
N PHE A 5 -5.53 -6.15 -2.58
CA PHE A 5 -6.46 -5.02 -2.42
C PHE A 5 -6.19 -3.97 -3.49
N VAL A 6 -7.24 -3.35 -4.03
CA VAL A 6 -7.10 -2.36 -5.11
C VAL A 6 -7.93 -1.11 -4.87
N SER A 7 -7.28 0.06 -4.85
CA SER A 7 -7.98 1.35 -4.86
C SER A 7 -8.35 1.74 -6.28
N VAL A 8 -9.64 1.89 -6.57
CA VAL A 8 -10.14 2.13 -7.94
C VAL A 8 -10.82 3.48 -8.14
N SER A 9 -11.10 4.18 -7.04
CA SER A 9 -11.88 5.42 -7.02
C SER A 9 -11.18 6.59 -6.35
N SER A 10 -9.90 6.44 -5.99
CA SER A 10 -9.15 7.44 -5.24
C SER A 10 -7.76 7.65 -5.82
N LYS A 11 -7.19 8.83 -5.59
CA LYS A 11 -5.85 9.18 -6.04
C LYS A 11 -4.83 8.73 -5.00
N ALA A 12 -3.61 8.43 -5.44
CA ALA A 12 -2.50 8.12 -4.55
C ALA A 12 -2.13 9.30 -3.61
N SER A 13 -2.57 10.52 -3.90
CA SER A 13 -2.44 11.70 -3.03
C SER A 13 -3.54 11.86 -1.99
N ASP A 14 -4.66 11.15 -2.15
CA ASP A 14 -5.77 11.22 -1.21
C ASP A 14 -5.37 10.52 0.10
N PRO A 15 -5.81 11.02 1.28
CA PRO A 15 -5.53 10.38 2.55
C PRO A 15 -5.88 8.89 2.48
N LEU A 16 -4.94 8.01 2.83
CA LEU A 16 -5.11 6.56 2.66
C LEU A 16 -6.41 6.04 3.31
N TYR A 17 -6.75 6.54 4.51
CA TYR A 17 -7.97 6.15 5.24
C TYR A 17 -9.29 6.63 4.61
N GLU A 18 -9.23 7.61 3.69
CA GLU A 18 -10.41 8.16 3.01
C GLU A 18 -10.62 7.57 1.61
N ARG A 19 -9.77 6.63 1.19
CA ARG A 19 -9.86 6.03 -0.14
C ARG A 19 -10.96 5.00 -0.24
N ASP A 20 -11.65 4.96 -1.37
CA ASP A 20 -12.70 3.99 -1.66
C ASP A 20 -13.83 3.94 -0.61
N LEU A 21 -14.08 5.07 0.08
CA LEU A 21 -15.26 5.23 0.95
C LEU A 21 -16.58 5.03 0.18
N GLN A 22 -16.55 5.26 -1.14
CA GLN A 22 -17.60 4.85 -2.06
C GLN A 22 -17.07 3.70 -2.89
N ASN A 23 -17.78 2.58 -2.91
CA ASN A 23 -17.38 1.42 -3.70
C ASN A 23 -17.94 1.54 -5.13
N PRO A 24 -17.12 1.87 -6.15
CA PRO A 24 -17.60 1.95 -7.52
C PRO A 24 -17.90 0.55 -8.10
N LEU A 25 -18.87 0.48 -9.01
CA LEU A 25 -19.24 -0.75 -9.72
C LEU A 25 -18.09 -1.43 -10.49
N ILE A 26 -16.98 -0.72 -10.73
CA ILE A 26 -15.79 -1.26 -11.41
C ILE A 26 -15.08 -2.33 -10.56
N HIS A 27 -15.14 -2.25 -9.23
CA HIS A 27 -14.49 -3.20 -8.33
C HIS A 27 -15.01 -4.64 -8.56
N ASN A 28 -16.34 -4.78 -8.70
CA ASN A 28 -17.01 -6.06 -9.00
C ASN A 28 -16.63 -6.68 -10.37
N LYS A 29 -15.87 -5.97 -11.20
CA LYS A 29 -15.40 -6.45 -12.51
C LYS A 29 -13.93 -6.85 -12.50
N LEU A 30 -13.24 -6.70 -11.38
CA LEU A 30 -11.84 -7.07 -11.24
C LEU A 30 -11.74 -8.54 -10.82
N ASP A 31 -10.92 -9.30 -11.55
CA ASP A 31 -10.59 -10.68 -11.18
C ASP A 31 -9.37 -10.69 -10.26
N ASN A 32 -9.31 -11.66 -9.33
CA ASN A 32 -8.20 -11.86 -8.39
C ASN A 32 -7.91 -10.66 -7.46
N VAL A 33 -8.97 -9.93 -7.07
CA VAL A 33 -8.92 -8.85 -6.09
C VAL A 33 -9.81 -9.23 -4.91
N ASP A 34 -9.26 -9.16 -3.70
CA ASP A 34 -9.93 -9.50 -2.44
C ASP A 34 -10.69 -8.31 -1.83
N GLY A 35 -10.42 -7.08 -2.28
CA GLY A 35 -11.10 -5.91 -1.78
C GLY A 35 -10.53 -4.58 -2.27
N ASN A 36 -11.06 -3.48 -1.76
CA ASN A 36 -10.54 -2.14 -1.97
C ASN A 36 -9.73 -1.67 -0.75
N THR A 37 -9.40 -0.37 -0.68
CA THR A 37 -8.60 0.16 0.44
C THR A 37 -9.31 0.05 1.80
N GLN A 38 -10.65 0.13 1.84
CA GLN A 38 -11.41 -0.05 3.09
C GLN A 38 -11.42 -1.51 3.53
N ASP A 39 -11.60 -2.45 2.60
CA ASP A 39 -11.51 -3.89 2.89
C ASP A 39 -10.10 -4.26 3.40
N PHE A 40 -9.05 -3.62 2.86
CA PHE A 40 -7.68 -3.74 3.37
C PHE A 40 -7.58 -3.31 4.84
N PHE A 41 -8.14 -2.16 5.20
CA PHE A 41 -8.14 -1.71 6.58
C PHE A 41 -8.89 -2.69 7.48
N GLU A 42 -10.08 -3.14 7.09
CA GLU A 42 -10.83 -4.15 7.85
C GLU A 42 -10.02 -5.43 8.07
N TYR A 43 -9.33 -5.91 7.04
CA TYR A 43 -8.46 -7.08 7.14
C TYR A 43 -7.29 -6.84 8.11
N VAL A 44 -6.54 -5.75 7.94
CA VAL A 44 -5.37 -5.45 8.78
C VAL A 44 -5.75 -5.23 10.24
N TYR A 45 -6.90 -4.59 10.52
CA TYR A 45 -7.38 -4.35 11.88
C TYR A 45 -7.93 -5.62 12.56
N SER A 46 -8.36 -6.62 11.79
CA SER A 46 -8.98 -7.84 12.34
C SER A 46 -8.00 -9.00 12.51
N THR A 47 -6.85 -8.96 11.84
CA THR A 47 -5.88 -10.07 11.88
C THR A 47 -4.89 -9.98 13.04
N GLU A 48 -4.63 -11.14 13.66
CA GLU A 48 -3.57 -11.33 14.66
C GLU A 48 -2.26 -11.83 14.03
N GLU A 49 -2.26 -12.10 12.72
CA GLU A 49 -1.09 -12.62 12.01
C GLU A 49 -0.07 -11.52 11.71
N ASN A 50 1.21 -11.89 11.64
CA ASN A 50 2.24 -10.97 11.18
C ASN A 50 2.09 -10.73 9.67
N LEU A 51 2.02 -9.46 9.27
CA LEU A 51 1.80 -9.06 7.89
C LEU A 51 3.04 -8.44 7.26
N CYS A 52 3.25 -8.73 5.97
CA CYS A 52 4.08 -7.95 5.06
C CYS A 52 3.16 -7.26 4.04
N ILE A 53 3.19 -5.92 4.01
CA ILE A 53 2.50 -5.16 2.96
C ILE A 53 3.45 -5.01 1.78
N VAL A 54 3.03 -5.43 0.61
CA VAL A 54 3.79 -5.29 -0.64
C VAL A 54 3.10 -4.27 -1.54
N ALA A 55 3.84 -3.22 -1.91
CA ALA A 55 3.46 -2.27 -2.95
C ALA A 55 4.01 -2.76 -4.30
N THR A 56 3.14 -2.94 -5.29
CA THR A 56 3.59 -3.06 -6.67
C THR A 56 3.68 -1.67 -7.27
N ASP A 57 4.89 -1.21 -7.59
CA ASP A 57 5.22 0.17 -8.01
C ASP A 57 5.19 1.21 -6.86
N PHE A 58 6.03 2.24 -6.97
CA PHE A 58 6.32 3.25 -5.92
C PHE A 58 5.07 4.03 -5.49
N THR A 59 4.10 4.21 -6.39
CA THR A 59 2.84 4.91 -6.11
C THR A 59 1.73 3.96 -5.60
N GLY A 60 2.05 2.67 -5.47
CA GLY A 60 1.14 1.57 -5.13
C GLY A 60 0.57 1.58 -3.71
N ILE A 61 1.07 2.43 -2.80
CA ILE A 61 0.49 2.58 -1.44
C ILE A 61 -0.11 3.97 -1.25
N THR A 62 0.73 5.00 -1.25
CA THR A 62 0.32 6.39 -1.06
C THR A 62 1.50 7.29 -1.37
N THR A 63 1.27 8.49 -1.89
CA THR A 63 2.33 9.50 -2.03
C THR A 63 2.51 10.33 -0.75
N ARG A 64 1.84 9.94 0.35
CA ARG A 64 1.87 10.64 1.64
C ARG A 64 2.59 9.79 2.68
N PRO A 65 3.88 10.07 2.98
CA PRO A 65 4.65 9.29 3.96
C PRO A 65 3.97 9.19 5.33
N THR A 66 3.26 10.25 5.74
CA THR A 66 2.51 10.30 7.00
C THR A 66 1.42 9.24 7.10
N ASP A 67 0.83 8.82 5.98
CA ASP A 67 -0.20 7.77 5.98
C ASP A 67 0.41 6.39 6.25
N ILE A 68 1.63 6.12 5.75
CA ILE A 68 2.37 4.89 6.06
C ILE A 68 2.73 4.85 7.54
N ILE A 69 3.30 5.95 8.07
CA ILE A 69 3.64 6.03 9.49
C ILE A 69 2.40 5.82 10.36
N LYS A 70 1.26 6.43 10.00
CA LYS A 70 0.00 6.24 10.74
C LYS A 70 -0.48 4.79 10.67
N LEU A 71 -0.44 4.18 9.48
CA LEU A 71 -0.84 2.79 9.28
C LEU A 71 -0.02 1.83 10.15
N LEU A 72 1.31 1.97 10.12
CA LEU A 72 2.24 1.13 10.89
C LEU A 72 2.09 1.32 12.40
N ASN A 73 1.92 2.57 12.87
CA ASN A 73 1.70 2.83 14.29
C ASN A 73 0.37 2.28 14.80
N THR A 74 -0.67 2.27 13.96
CA THR A 74 -2.00 1.81 14.38
C THR A 74 -2.12 0.29 14.32
N ASN A 75 -1.28 -0.39 13.53
CA ASN A 75 -1.40 -1.82 13.25
C ASN A 75 -0.07 -2.54 13.50
N THR A 76 0.11 -3.02 14.73
CA THR A 76 1.33 -3.72 15.15
C THR A 76 1.50 -5.08 14.46
N SER A 77 0.45 -5.63 13.87
CA SER A 77 0.50 -6.84 13.03
C SER A 77 1.37 -6.63 11.78
N ILE A 78 1.51 -5.39 11.27
CA ILE A 78 2.38 -5.10 10.13
C ILE A 78 3.84 -5.09 10.57
N LYS A 79 4.60 -6.10 10.17
CA LYS A 79 6.01 -6.25 10.50
C LYS A 79 6.93 -5.71 9.41
N LYS A 80 6.47 -5.73 8.16
CA LYS A 80 7.27 -5.33 7.01
C LYS A 80 6.48 -4.56 5.98
N VAL A 81 7.17 -3.67 5.29
CA VAL A 81 6.72 -3.03 4.06
C VAL A 81 7.72 -3.39 2.97
N ALA A 82 7.25 -4.05 1.92
CA ALA A 82 8.02 -4.35 0.73
C ALA A 82 7.53 -3.52 -0.45
N ILE A 83 8.45 -3.14 -1.32
CA ILE A 83 8.18 -2.32 -2.50
C ILE A 83 8.86 -2.99 -3.67
N GLU A 84 8.05 -3.41 -4.61
CA GLU A 84 8.48 -4.00 -5.85
C GLU A 84 8.71 -2.90 -6.89
N THR A 85 9.86 -2.95 -7.56
CA THR A 85 10.31 -1.98 -8.57
C THR A 85 10.53 -2.65 -9.93
N PHE A 86 9.73 -3.67 -10.27
CA PHE A 86 9.90 -4.45 -11.51
C PHE A 86 9.92 -3.64 -12.80
N HIS A 87 9.20 -2.51 -12.82
CA HIS A 87 9.19 -1.63 -13.98
C HIS A 87 10.45 -0.77 -14.15
N THR A 88 11.21 -0.51 -13.09
CA THR A 88 12.33 0.45 -13.11
C THR A 88 13.69 -0.22 -12.87
N SER A 89 13.80 -1.09 -11.87
CA SER A 89 15.08 -1.71 -11.48
C SER A 89 15.02 -3.23 -11.36
N ASN A 90 13.83 -3.83 -11.43
CA ASN A 90 13.65 -5.27 -11.24
C ASN A 90 14.07 -5.79 -9.87
N ASP A 91 13.85 -4.98 -8.83
CA ASP A 91 14.18 -5.31 -7.44
C ASP A 91 12.93 -5.36 -6.55
N VAL A 92 13.12 -5.90 -5.35
CA VAL A 92 12.16 -5.80 -4.24
C VAL A 92 12.91 -5.30 -3.01
N TRP A 93 12.45 -4.17 -2.48
CA TRP A 93 13.01 -3.55 -1.29
C TRP A 93 12.10 -3.83 -0.12
N ALA A 94 12.59 -4.52 0.92
CA ALA A 94 11.81 -4.86 2.10
C ALA A 94 12.40 -4.19 3.35
N TYR A 95 11.53 -3.54 4.12
CA TYR A 95 11.88 -2.77 5.29
C TYR A 95 11.06 -3.26 6.49
N ASP A 96 11.70 -3.40 7.64
CA ASP A 96 11.00 -3.65 8.91
C ASP A 96 10.23 -2.39 9.34
N SER A 97 9.06 -2.59 9.95
CA SER A 97 8.18 -1.47 10.34
C SER A 97 8.76 -0.62 11.47
N GLU A 98 9.49 -1.21 12.42
CA GLU A 98 10.08 -0.50 13.55
C GLU A 98 11.08 0.58 13.12
N PRO A 99 12.07 0.32 12.25
CA PRO A 99 12.93 1.36 11.69
C PRO A 99 12.16 2.47 10.96
N ILE A 100 11.15 2.12 10.15
CA ILE A 100 10.35 3.12 9.41
C ILE A 100 9.61 4.06 10.36
N ILE A 101 9.05 3.53 11.44
CA ILE A 101 8.36 4.31 12.47
C ILE A 101 9.36 5.24 13.19
N ALA A 102 10.55 4.75 13.50
CA ALA A 102 11.58 5.49 14.24
C ALA A 102 12.24 6.60 13.40
N ASP A 103 12.42 6.38 12.10
CA ASP A 103 12.98 7.35 11.16
C ASP A 103 12.17 7.43 9.86
N SER A 104 11.23 8.38 9.82
CA SER A 104 10.43 8.66 8.63
C SER A 104 11.25 9.10 7.40
N LYS A 105 12.56 9.40 7.53
CA LYS A 105 13.43 9.66 6.37
C LYS A 105 13.72 8.41 5.57
N LEU A 106 13.60 7.22 6.15
CA LEU A 106 13.65 5.95 5.40
C LEU A 106 12.54 5.88 4.35
N LEU A 107 11.41 6.55 4.61
CA LEU A 107 10.38 6.74 3.59
C LEU A 107 10.85 7.68 2.49
N GLY A 108 11.69 8.67 2.80
CA GLY A 108 12.34 9.53 1.80
C GLY A 108 13.12 8.71 0.78
N ASP A 109 13.95 7.76 1.21
CA ASP A 109 14.68 6.87 0.29
C ASP A 109 13.71 5.98 -0.53
N ILE A 110 12.55 5.66 0.04
CA ILE A 110 11.41 5.00 -0.61
C ILE A 110 10.61 5.95 -1.54
N PHE A 111 10.75 7.26 -1.48
CA PHE A 111 9.96 8.22 -2.28
C PHE A 111 10.82 9.08 -3.22
N LEU A 112 12.16 9.11 -3.07
CA LEU A 112 13.05 10.11 -3.67
C LEU A 112 13.69 9.70 -5.00
N ASP A 113 13.49 8.49 -5.52
CA ASP A 113 13.84 8.17 -6.92
C ASP A 113 12.74 8.57 -7.92
N GLY A 114 12.02 9.64 -7.62
CA GLY A 114 11.83 10.76 -8.55
C GLY A 114 11.47 10.43 -9.99
N LEU A 115 10.63 9.43 -10.25
CA LEU A 115 9.87 9.36 -11.48
C LEU A 115 8.40 9.56 -11.11
N LEU A 116 7.98 10.81 -11.28
CA LEU A 116 6.60 11.17 -11.53
C LEU A 116 6.15 10.43 -12.80
N ILE A 117 5.90 9.13 -12.72
CA ILE A 117 4.96 8.53 -13.66
C ILE A 117 3.63 9.11 -13.23
N VAL A 118 3.19 10.10 -14.01
CA VAL A 118 1.79 10.48 -14.12
C VAL A 118 1.03 9.21 -14.46
N SER A 119 0.71 8.41 -13.45
CA SER A 119 -0.15 7.28 -13.61
C SER A 119 -1.56 7.84 -13.67
N TYR A 120 -2.03 8.04 -14.90
CA TYR A 120 -3.45 7.99 -15.22
C TYR A 120 -4.02 6.57 -14.99
N ALA A 121 -3.46 5.75 -14.10
CA ALA A 121 -4.08 4.50 -13.69
C ALA A 121 -5.05 4.78 -12.55
N THR A 122 -6.31 4.59 -12.87
CA THR A 122 -7.47 4.48 -11.97
C THR A 122 -7.38 3.27 -11.03
N SER A 123 -6.20 2.72 -10.71
CA SER A 123 -6.05 1.47 -9.95
C SER A 123 -4.71 1.39 -9.22
N VAL A 124 -4.75 1.30 -7.88
CA VAL A 124 -3.58 1.13 -6.98
C VAL A 124 -3.62 -0.29 -6.43
N TYR A 125 -2.59 -1.11 -6.66
CA TYR A 125 -2.55 -2.53 -6.24
C TYR A 125 -1.70 -2.73 -4.97
N PHE A 126 -2.25 -3.47 -4.01
CA PHE A 126 -1.59 -3.90 -2.79
C PHE A 126 -1.61 -5.42 -2.72
N HIS A 127 -0.50 -6.03 -2.32
CA HIS A 127 -0.40 -7.46 -2.10
C HIS A 127 0.01 -7.71 -0.64
N VAL A 128 -0.73 -8.54 0.09
CA VAL A 128 -0.43 -8.87 1.49
C VAL A 128 0.03 -10.32 1.59
N ILE A 129 1.25 -10.55 2.08
CA ILE A 129 1.82 -11.90 2.24
C ILE A 129 1.84 -12.27 3.74
N GLN A 130 1.25 -13.43 4.05
CA GLN A 130 1.27 -14.11 5.37
C GLN A 130 2.59 -14.85 5.61
#